data_AF-A0A540WUJ8-F1
#
_entry.id   AF-A0A540WUJ8-F1
#
_cell.length_a   1.000
_cell.length_b   1.000
_cell.length_c   1.000
_cell.angle_alpha   90.00
_cell.angle_beta   90.00
_cell.angle_gamma   90.00
#
_symmetry.space_group_name_H-M   'P 1'
#
loop_
_entity.id
_entity.type
_entity.pdbx_description
1 polymer ?
#
loop_
_entity_poly.entity_id
_entity_poly.type
_entity_poly.pdbx_seq_one_letter_code
_entity_poly.pdbx_strand_id
1 'polypeptide(L)'
;MTRTLPCLMVFALAAFQARAEDAAVGPCGGLRFVNGRVEMGRKLEPKGPATEACLKHVAEALAARPAIRAVTVAARLPDAERLDGQGLAVAKAAADILVSAGVSRTRVSAVAPPAVPGEPGQLQLAYVERPTQPRVARVRAASGEVSAGAAPDELRPRGVGDSLYTGELFHTSKDASAELELADASRVRVLSDSMLRLGAIELGANAKRVVRLELMRGSVETLAAPGGDGSVFEVRTRGAVAGVRGTQFRVSAQEDGGSRLETLEGKVALGAEKGEVEVAGGQGSRVLPGAAPEPPRPLLAAPLLNGPRGGSFTTAPKLEWFTVPGAKTYRVELGRTADFAAGVRTFESQAQEFAVPAGLAGKWFWRVLPVDADGFIGFPSKIFAFDLRP
;
A
#
# COMPACT_ATOMS: atom_id res chain seq x y z
N MET A 1 34.33 -10.23 -64.24
CA MET A 1 34.00 -10.97 -63.01
C MET A 1 33.19 -10.03 -62.13
N THR A 2 31.88 -9.91 -62.40
CA THR A 2 30.73 -10.72 -61.94
C THR A 2 29.97 -9.94 -60.87
N ARG A 3 28.92 -9.25 -61.35
CA ARG A 3 27.84 -8.63 -60.58
C ARG A 3 27.07 -9.72 -59.83
N THR A 4 26.76 -9.51 -58.55
CA THR A 4 25.70 -10.23 -57.84
C THR A 4 25.10 -9.36 -56.73
N LEU A 5 23.91 -8.82 -57.01
CA LEU A 5 22.76 -8.77 -56.09
C LEU A 5 21.70 -9.74 -56.69
N PRO A 6 20.65 -10.21 -55.99
CA PRO A 6 20.24 -9.92 -54.61
C PRO A 6 19.88 -11.20 -53.78
N CYS A 7 19.69 -11.06 -52.48
CA CYS A 7 18.82 -11.98 -51.74
C CYS A 7 18.03 -11.19 -50.70
N LEU A 8 16.77 -10.86 -51.03
CA LEU A 8 15.77 -10.44 -50.06
C LEU A 8 15.45 -11.64 -49.17
N MET A 9 15.83 -11.59 -47.90
CA MET A 9 15.18 -12.39 -46.86
C MET A 9 14.16 -11.52 -46.14
N VAL A 10 12.90 -11.75 -46.47
CA VAL A 10 11.74 -11.33 -45.68
C VAL A 10 11.71 -12.22 -44.43
N PHE A 11 12.12 -11.70 -43.28
CA PHE A 11 11.84 -12.35 -42.00
C PHE A 11 10.47 -11.91 -41.50
N ALA A 12 9.52 -12.82 -41.63
CA ALA A 12 8.18 -12.71 -41.09
C ALA A 12 8.21 -12.80 -39.55
N LEU A 13 7.24 -12.10 -38.96
CA LEU A 13 7.04 -11.85 -37.54
C LEU A 13 7.06 -13.10 -36.66
N ALA A 14 7.74 -12.98 -35.51
CA ALA A 14 7.23 -13.53 -34.26
C ALA A 14 7.12 -12.36 -33.27
N ALA A 15 5.92 -11.76 -33.23
CA ALA A 15 5.53 -10.84 -32.19
C ALA A 15 5.49 -11.61 -30.87
N PHE A 16 6.54 -11.50 -30.07
CA PHE A 16 6.51 -11.90 -28.66
C PHE A 16 5.65 -10.85 -27.94
N GLN A 17 4.33 -11.07 -27.95
CA GLN A 17 3.40 -10.33 -27.10
C GLN A 17 3.72 -10.70 -25.64
N ALA A 18 4.60 -9.93 -25.01
CA ALA A 18 4.70 -9.89 -23.57
C ALA A 18 3.39 -9.27 -23.05
N ARG A 19 2.44 -10.13 -22.66
CA ARG A 19 1.30 -9.78 -21.81
C ARG A 19 1.84 -9.29 -20.47
N ALA A 20 2.09 -8.00 -20.37
CA ALA A 20 2.39 -7.31 -19.12
C ALA A 20 1.19 -6.44 -18.74
N GLU A 21 0.06 -7.06 -18.41
CA GLU A 21 -1.13 -6.33 -17.92
C GLU A 21 -2.03 -7.13 -16.95
N ASP A 22 -1.55 -8.26 -16.40
CA ASP A 22 -2.30 -9.12 -15.45
C ASP A 22 -1.58 -9.31 -14.11
N ALA A 23 -0.81 -8.31 -13.66
CA ALA A 23 -0.27 -8.32 -12.31
C ALA A 23 -1.39 -8.04 -11.28
N ALA A 24 -1.93 -9.12 -10.72
CA ALA A 24 -2.72 -9.23 -9.48
C ALA A 24 -4.27 -9.35 -9.57
N VAL A 25 -4.84 -9.82 -10.67
CA VAL A 25 -6.20 -10.38 -10.66
C VAL A 25 -6.08 -11.90 -10.52
N GLY A 26 -5.74 -12.37 -9.31
CA GLY A 26 -5.69 -13.81 -9.00
C GLY A 26 -7.03 -14.51 -9.30
N PRO A 27 -7.14 -15.84 -9.16
CA PRO A 27 -8.32 -16.61 -9.57
C PRO A 27 -9.64 -16.20 -8.89
N CYS A 28 -9.61 -15.29 -7.90
CA CYS A 28 -10.81 -14.70 -7.30
C CYS A 28 -11.23 -13.34 -7.88
N GLY A 29 -10.56 -12.80 -8.91
CA GLY A 29 -10.86 -11.45 -9.42
C GLY A 29 -10.25 -10.32 -8.56
N GLY A 30 -9.38 -10.67 -7.61
CA GLY A 30 -8.97 -9.81 -6.49
C GLY A 30 -9.52 -10.35 -5.17
N LEU A 31 -8.73 -10.31 -4.11
CA LEU A 31 -9.06 -10.91 -2.81
C LEU A 31 -8.74 -9.92 -1.69
N ARG A 32 -9.71 -9.60 -0.83
CA ARG A 32 -9.54 -8.68 0.30
C ARG A 32 -10.18 -9.26 1.56
N PHE A 33 -9.59 -8.99 2.71
CA PHE A 33 -10.09 -9.42 4.01
C PHE A 33 -10.61 -8.20 4.77
N VAL A 34 -11.91 -7.93 4.68
CA VAL A 34 -12.49 -6.68 5.20
C VAL A 34 -13.57 -7.00 6.22
N ASN A 35 -13.41 -6.51 7.45
CA ASN A 35 -14.43 -6.57 8.50
C ASN A 35 -15.05 -7.97 8.71
N GLY A 36 -14.22 -9.01 8.74
CA GLY A 36 -14.67 -10.39 8.93
C GLY A 36 -15.30 -11.03 7.70
N ARG A 37 -15.19 -10.41 6.51
CA ARG A 37 -15.63 -10.96 5.23
C ARG A 37 -14.48 -11.06 4.25
N VAL A 38 -14.47 -12.14 3.48
CA VAL A 38 -13.57 -12.28 2.34
C VAL A 38 -14.29 -11.72 1.12
N GLU A 39 -13.84 -10.56 0.66
CA GLU A 39 -14.35 -9.91 -0.53
C GLU A 39 -13.56 -10.36 -1.76
N MET A 40 -14.28 -10.66 -2.83
CA MET A 40 -13.72 -11.14 -4.09
C MET A 40 -14.16 -10.19 -5.22
N GLY A 41 -13.34 -10.03 -6.25
CA GLY A 41 -13.68 -9.20 -7.41
C GLY A 41 -14.76 -9.80 -8.30
N ARG A 42 -15.17 -11.05 -8.06
CA ARG A 42 -16.28 -11.72 -8.73
C ARG A 42 -17.16 -12.48 -7.74
N LYS A 43 -18.44 -12.64 -8.08
CA LYS A 43 -19.32 -13.58 -7.36
C LYS A 43 -18.81 -15.01 -7.55
N LEU A 44 -18.81 -15.77 -6.47
CA LEU A 44 -18.33 -17.15 -6.49
C LEU A 44 -19.52 -18.10 -6.69
N GLU A 45 -19.57 -18.77 -7.83
CA GLU A 45 -20.62 -19.73 -8.11
C GLU A 45 -20.56 -20.93 -7.14
N PRO A 46 -21.70 -21.60 -6.84
CA PRO A 46 -21.78 -22.71 -5.90
C PRO A 46 -20.81 -23.86 -6.17
N LYS A 47 -20.49 -24.11 -7.44
CA LYS A 47 -19.66 -25.23 -7.90
C LYS A 47 -18.88 -24.81 -9.15
N GLY A 48 -17.85 -25.58 -9.49
CA GLY A 48 -17.13 -25.47 -10.75
C GLY A 48 -15.63 -25.21 -10.59
N PRO A 49 -14.85 -25.40 -11.67
CA PRO A 49 -13.38 -25.32 -11.64
C PRO A 49 -12.88 -23.92 -11.27
N ALA A 50 -13.61 -22.88 -11.69
CA ALA A 50 -13.32 -21.49 -11.33
C ALA A 50 -13.47 -21.25 -9.81
N THR A 51 -14.47 -21.87 -9.19
CA THR A 51 -14.72 -21.81 -7.75
C THR A 51 -13.62 -22.55 -6.97
N GLU A 52 -13.24 -23.75 -7.42
CA GLU A 52 -12.15 -24.51 -6.81
C GLU A 52 -10.82 -23.75 -6.83
N ALA A 53 -10.46 -23.15 -7.98
CA ALA A 53 -9.26 -22.35 -8.12
C ALA A 53 -9.25 -21.14 -7.17
N CYS A 54 -10.38 -20.45 -7.05
CA CYS A 54 -10.49 -19.34 -6.10
C CYS A 54 -10.41 -19.81 -4.64
N LEU A 55 -11.07 -20.91 -4.26
CA LEU A 55 -11.00 -21.44 -2.90
C LEU A 55 -9.56 -21.86 -2.52
N LYS A 56 -8.80 -22.46 -3.44
CA LYS A 56 -7.36 -22.75 -3.21
C LYS A 56 -6.55 -21.48 -2.95
N HIS A 57 -6.77 -20.44 -3.75
CA HIS A 57 -6.15 -19.14 -3.53
C HIS A 57 -6.56 -18.48 -2.21
N VAL A 58 -7.83 -18.66 -1.78
CA VAL A 58 -8.27 -18.23 -0.45
C VAL A 58 -7.53 -19.00 0.65
N ALA A 59 -7.30 -20.32 0.49
CA ALA A 59 -6.57 -21.13 1.46
C ALA A 59 -5.11 -20.65 1.64
N GLU A 60 -4.41 -20.36 0.53
CA GLU A 60 -3.08 -19.75 0.55
C GLU A 60 -3.08 -18.41 1.29
N ALA A 61 -4.07 -17.56 0.99
CA ALA A 61 -4.25 -16.29 1.68
C ALA A 61 -4.54 -16.45 3.19
N LEU A 62 -5.33 -17.45 3.58
CA LEU A 62 -5.60 -17.76 5.00
C LEU A 62 -4.35 -18.29 5.71
N ALA A 63 -3.48 -19.04 5.04
CA ALA A 63 -2.21 -19.52 5.58
C ALA A 63 -1.22 -18.37 5.82
N ALA A 64 -1.25 -17.34 4.97
CA ALA A 64 -0.47 -16.12 5.16
C ALA A 64 -0.92 -15.29 6.39
N ARG A 65 -2.11 -15.56 6.96
CA ARG A 65 -2.77 -14.75 8.00
C ARG A 65 -3.04 -15.54 9.28
N PRO A 66 -2.04 -15.76 10.15
CA PRO A 66 -2.17 -16.62 11.34
C PRO A 66 -3.18 -16.12 12.38
N ALA A 67 -3.53 -14.83 12.36
CA ALA A 67 -4.53 -14.26 13.27
C ALA A 67 -5.97 -14.66 12.94
N ILE A 68 -6.25 -15.05 11.70
CA ILE A 68 -7.56 -15.60 11.32
C ILE A 68 -7.65 -16.99 11.93
N ARG A 69 -8.47 -17.19 12.97
CA ARG A 69 -8.57 -18.49 13.64
C ARG A 69 -9.74 -19.33 13.15
N ALA A 70 -10.75 -18.73 12.53
CA ALA A 70 -11.83 -19.48 11.90
C ALA A 70 -12.26 -18.84 10.58
N VAL A 71 -12.73 -19.66 9.66
CA VAL A 71 -13.37 -19.27 8.41
C VAL A 71 -14.68 -20.05 8.29
N THR A 72 -15.73 -19.36 7.88
CA THR A 72 -17.06 -19.92 7.65
C THR A 72 -17.41 -19.76 6.18
N VAL A 73 -17.68 -20.88 5.52
CA VAL A 73 -18.20 -20.92 4.15
C VAL A 73 -19.72 -20.93 4.21
N ALA A 74 -20.34 -19.97 3.55
CA ALA A 74 -21.79 -19.83 3.47
C ALA A 74 -22.26 -20.06 2.02
N ALA A 75 -23.12 -21.06 1.81
CA ALA A 75 -23.80 -21.25 0.53
C ALA A 75 -25.21 -20.64 0.60
N ARG A 76 -25.43 -19.56 -0.15
CA ARG A 76 -26.74 -18.95 -0.33
C ARG A 76 -27.30 -19.45 -1.65
N LEU A 77 -28.18 -20.44 -1.59
CA LEU A 77 -28.87 -20.99 -2.76
C LEU A 77 -30.36 -20.66 -2.70
N PRO A 78 -31.06 -20.54 -3.85
CA PRO A 78 -32.51 -20.36 -3.90
C PRO A 78 -33.24 -21.36 -2.99
N ASP A 79 -34.35 -20.94 -2.40
CA ASP A 79 -35.01 -21.70 -1.33
C ASP A 79 -35.39 -23.14 -1.74
N ALA A 80 -35.75 -23.35 -3.01
CA ALA A 80 -36.01 -24.69 -3.55
C ALA A 80 -34.82 -25.64 -3.35
N GLU A 81 -33.60 -25.20 -3.66
CA GLU A 81 -32.37 -26.00 -3.51
C GLU A 81 -31.91 -26.08 -2.05
N ARG A 82 -32.16 -25.04 -1.25
CA ARG A 82 -31.77 -24.99 0.17
C ARG A 82 -32.59 -25.97 1.01
N LEU A 83 -33.90 -26.07 0.77
CA LEU A 83 -34.82 -26.92 1.53
C LEU A 83 -34.57 -28.42 1.28
N ASP A 84 -33.97 -28.78 0.14
CA ASP A 84 -33.54 -30.15 -0.19
C ASP A 84 -32.18 -30.54 0.44
N GLY A 85 -31.61 -29.68 1.31
CA GLY A 85 -30.31 -29.92 1.95
C GLY A 85 -29.10 -29.69 1.05
N GLN A 86 -29.30 -29.29 -0.22
CA GLN A 86 -28.21 -29.07 -1.18
C GLN A 86 -27.34 -27.88 -0.78
N GLY A 87 -27.92 -26.85 -0.16
CA GLY A 87 -27.16 -25.68 0.33
C GLY A 87 -26.05 -26.06 1.31
N LEU A 88 -26.35 -26.89 2.31
CA LEU A 88 -25.33 -27.31 3.29
C LEU A 88 -24.30 -28.25 2.64
N ALA A 89 -24.72 -29.12 1.73
CA ALA A 89 -23.81 -29.99 0.98
C ALA A 89 -22.82 -29.19 0.14
N VAL A 90 -23.29 -28.14 -0.55
CA VAL A 90 -22.45 -27.20 -1.31
C VAL A 90 -21.45 -26.49 -0.40
N ALA A 91 -21.91 -25.94 0.73
CA ALA A 91 -21.03 -25.27 1.69
C ALA A 91 -19.94 -26.22 2.25
N LYS A 92 -20.31 -27.48 2.54
CA LYS A 92 -19.38 -28.51 3.02
C LYS A 92 -18.34 -28.89 1.95
N ALA A 93 -18.75 -29.09 0.71
CA ALA A 93 -17.83 -29.38 -0.39
C ALA A 93 -16.81 -28.24 -0.60
N ALA A 94 -17.27 -26.99 -0.54
CA ALA A 94 -16.40 -25.82 -0.59
C ALA A 94 -15.44 -25.75 0.62
N ALA A 95 -15.93 -26.08 1.82
CA ALA A 95 -15.09 -26.20 3.01
C ALA A 95 -14.03 -27.32 2.86
N ASP A 96 -14.37 -28.46 2.26
CA ASP A 96 -13.44 -29.57 2.01
C ASP A 96 -12.29 -29.17 1.07
N ILE A 97 -12.56 -28.28 0.11
CA ILE A 97 -11.51 -27.71 -0.77
C ILE A 97 -10.53 -26.87 0.03
N LEU A 98 -11.01 -25.99 0.94
CA LEU A 98 -10.13 -25.20 1.81
C LEU A 98 -9.26 -26.11 2.69
N VAL A 99 -9.85 -27.19 3.22
CA VAL A 99 -9.14 -28.15 4.07
C VAL A 99 -8.07 -28.90 3.26
N SER A 100 -8.42 -29.37 2.07
CA SER A 100 -7.48 -30.05 1.16
C SER A 100 -6.35 -29.14 0.68
N ALA A 101 -6.59 -27.83 0.67
CA ALA A 101 -5.58 -26.80 0.36
C ALA A 101 -4.78 -26.32 1.58
N GLY A 102 -4.88 -27.00 2.74
CA GLY A 102 -4.01 -26.79 3.89
C GLY A 102 -4.61 -26.01 5.06
N VAL A 103 -5.89 -25.62 5.00
CA VAL A 103 -6.57 -25.00 6.16
C VAL A 103 -7.00 -26.09 7.15
N SER A 104 -6.63 -25.99 8.43
CA SER A 104 -7.05 -26.98 9.44
C SER A 104 -8.58 -27.15 9.48
N ARG A 105 -9.07 -28.39 9.50
CA ARG A 105 -10.49 -28.74 9.61
C ARG A 105 -11.17 -28.05 10.80
N THR A 106 -10.47 -27.90 11.92
CA THR A 106 -10.99 -27.24 13.12
C THR A 106 -11.23 -25.74 12.96
N ARG A 107 -10.66 -25.13 11.91
CA ARG A 107 -10.82 -23.71 11.59
C ARG A 107 -11.93 -23.46 10.56
N VAL A 108 -12.49 -24.50 9.94
CA VAL A 108 -13.44 -24.35 8.82
C VAL A 108 -14.84 -24.79 9.24
N SER A 109 -15.79 -23.86 9.11
CA SER A 109 -17.22 -24.11 9.33
C SER A 109 -17.99 -23.94 8.01
N ALA A 110 -19.11 -24.65 7.87
CA ALA A 110 -19.98 -24.57 6.70
C ALA A 110 -21.43 -24.30 7.13
N VAL A 111 -22.08 -23.33 6.50
CA VAL A 111 -23.47 -22.92 6.78
C VAL A 111 -24.25 -22.68 5.50
N ALA A 112 -25.58 -22.80 5.56
CA ALA A 112 -26.47 -22.54 4.43
C ALA A 112 -27.58 -21.55 4.84
N PRO A 113 -27.28 -20.25 4.92
CA PRO A 113 -28.27 -19.25 5.30
C PRO A 113 -29.34 -19.08 4.20
N PRO A 114 -30.51 -18.52 4.53
CA PRO A 114 -31.54 -18.23 3.54
C PRO A 114 -31.01 -17.37 2.38
N ALA A 115 -31.50 -17.63 1.17
CA ALA A 115 -31.23 -16.79 0.02
C ALA A 115 -31.95 -15.45 0.14
N VAL A 116 -31.40 -14.46 -0.57
CA VAL A 116 -32.12 -13.21 -0.83
C VAL A 116 -33.01 -13.45 -2.05
N PRO A 117 -34.32 -13.17 -1.99
CA PRO A 117 -35.21 -13.33 -3.13
C PRO A 117 -34.68 -12.60 -4.38
N GLY A 118 -34.61 -13.31 -5.51
CA GLY A 118 -34.13 -12.74 -6.78
C GLY A 118 -32.61 -12.72 -6.98
N GLU A 119 -31.81 -13.14 -5.99
CA GLU A 119 -30.36 -13.30 -6.17
C GLU A 119 -29.99 -14.72 -6.65
N PRO A 120 -29.04 -14.86 -7.59
CA PRO A 120 -28.53 -16.16 -7.98
C PRO A 120 -27.74 -16.81 -6.84
N GLY A 121 -27.67 -18.15 -6.87
CA GLY A 121 -26.93 -18.92 -5.88
C GLY A 121 -25.45 -18.54 -5.85
N GLN A 122 -24.88 -18.35 -4.66
CA GLN A 122 -23.48 -17.95 -4.50
C GLN A 122 -22.85 -18.46 -3.19
N LEU A 123 -21.52 -18.58 -3.21
CA LEU A 123 -20.70 -18.80 -2.03
C LEU A 123 -20.19 -17.47 -1.45
N GLN A 124 -20.24 -17.36 -0.13
CA GLN A 124 -19.66 -16.26 0.62
C GLN A 124 -18.76 -16.82 1.71
N LEU A 125 -17.67 -16.11 2.02
CA LEU A 125 -16.74 -16.52 3.08
C LEU A 125 -16.67 -15.42 4.13
N ALA A 126 -16.87 -15.80 5.38
CA ALA A 126 -16.66 -14.96 6.54
C ALA A 126 -15.48 -15.52 7.35
N TYR A 127 -14.77 -14.66 8.08
CA TYR A 127 -13.65 -15.08 8.91
C TYR A 127 -13.73 -14.42 10.29
N VAL A 128 -13.14 -15.09 11.27
CA VAL A 128 -13.00 -14.58 12.63
C VAL A 128 -11.52 -14.52 12.95
N GLU A 129 -11.04 -13.30 13.21
CA GLU A 129 -9.75 -13.08 13.83
C GLU A 129 -9.87 -13.33 15.34
N ARG A 130 -8.97 -14.15 15.88
CA ARG A 130 -8.69 -14.19 17.32
C ARG A 130 -7.20 -13.97 17.49
N PRO A 131 -6.76 -12.71 17.35
CA PRO A 131 -5.36 -12.42 17.50
C PRO A 131 -4.99 -12.57 18.96
N THR A 132 -3.79 -13.08 19.23
CA THR A 132 -3.24 -13.20 20.59
C THR A 132 -2.83 -11.85 21.16
N GLN A 133 -2.78 -10.82 20.32
CA GLN A 133 -2.42 -9.44 20.65
C GLN A 133 -3.40 -8.48 19.95
N PRO A 134 -3.63 -7.27 20.50
CA PRO A 134 -4.41 -6.26 19.80
C PRO A 134 -3.74 -5.92 18.45
N ARG A 135 -4.55 -5.78 17.41
CA ARG A 135 -4.10 -5.25 16.12
C ARG A 135 -3.60 -3.81 16.33
N VAL A 136 -2.45 -3.49 15.76
CA VAL A 136 -1.88 -2.13 15.80
C VAL A 136 -2.07 -1.35 14.51
N ALA A 137 -2.20 -2.02 13.37
CA ALA A 137 -2.48 -1.35 12.11
C ALA A 137 -3.31 -2.24 11.17
N ARG A 138 -3.89 -1.63 10.15
CA ARG A 138 -4.51 -2.31 9.02
C ARG A 138 -3.97 -1.73 7.72
N VAL A 139 -3.75 -2.57 6.71
CA VAL A 139 -3.42 -2.12 5.36
C VAL A 139 -4.66 -1.47 4.74
N ARG A 140 -4.71 -0.15 4.69
CA ARG A 140 -5.83 0.64 4.14
C ARG A 140 -5.77 0.66 2.62
N ALA A 141 -4.58 0.78 2.05
CA ALA A 141 -4.34 0.75 0.63
C ALA A 141 -2.95 0.18 0.34
N ALA A 142 -2.78 -0.46 -0.82
CA ALA A 142 -1.50 -0.96 -1.28
C ALA A 142 -1.42 -0.90 -2.80
N SER A 143 -0.22 -0.63 -3.31
CA SER A 143 0.18 -0.72 -4.71
C SER A 143 1.46 -1.54 -4.75
N GLY A 144 1.57 -2.47 -5.70
CA GLY A 144 2.71 -3.38 -5.79
C GLY A 144 2.74 -4.44 -4.69
N GLU A 145 3.88 -5.09 -4.53
CA GLU A 145 4.07 -6.17 -3.56
C GLU A 145 4.41 -5.64 -2.18
N VAL A 146 3.56 -5.97 -1.20
CA VAL A 146 3.73 -5.64 0.21
C VAL A 146 3.68 -6.91 1.05
N SER A 147 4.45 -6.94 2.12
CA SER A 147 4.60 -8.13 2.97
C SER A 147 4.79 -7.75 4.43
N ALA A 148 4.47 -8.66 5.33
CA ALA A 148 4.76 -8.50 6.75
C ALA A 148 5.02 -9.82 7.47
N GLY A 149 5.78 -9.76 8.57
CA GLY A 149 6.18 -10.91 9.38
C GLY A 149 7.02 -10.49 10.59
N ALA A 150 7.36 -11.42 11.48
CA ALA A 150 8.13 -11.12 12.69
C ALA A 150 9.60 -10.74 12.40
N ALA A 151 10.15 -11.31 11.34
CA ALA A 151 11.54 -11.16 10.90
C ALA A 151 11.62 -11.10 9.35
N PRO A 152 12.74 -10.62 8.77
CA PRO A 152 12.88 -10.47 7.31
C PRO A 152 12.69 -11.78 6.51
N ASP A 153 13.08 -12.91 7.07
CA ASP A 153 12.93 -14.26 6.51
C ASP A 153 11.53 -14.87 6.71
N GLU A 154 10.72 -14.27 7.59
CA GLU A 154 9.34 -14.68 7.88
C GLU A 154 8.29 -13.79 7.17
N LEU A 155 8.72 -12.91 6.27
CA LEU A 155 7.81 -12.02 5.55
C LEU A 155 6.84 -12.81 4.67
N ARG A 156 5.54 -12.55 4.86
CA ARG A 156 4.48 -13.14 4.05
C ARG A 156 3.74 -12.04 3.31
N PRO A 157 3.22 -12.30 2.09
CA PRO A 157 2.42 -11.33 1.37
C PRO A 157 1.26 -10.79 2.22
N ARG A 158 1.03 -9.48 2.10
CA ARG A 158 -0.09 -8.76 2.71
C ARG A 158 -0.91 -8.08 1.61
N GLY A 159 -2.19 -7.88 1.88
CA GLY A 159 -3.13 -7.21 1.00
C GLY A 159 -3.99 -6.20 1.75
N VAL A 160 -4.77 -5.43 0.99
CA VAL A 160 -5.72 -4.46 1.55
C VAL A 160 -6.72 -5.15 2.47
N GLY A 161 -6.91 -4.58 3.66
CA GLY A 161 -7.76 -5.11 4.74
C GLY A 161 -7.01 -5.94 5.79
N ASP A 162 -5.79 -6.38 5.49
CA ASP A 162 -5.02 -7.21 6.41
C ASP A 162 -4.64 -6.45 7.67
N SER A 163 -4.81 -7.14 8.80
CA SER A 163 -4.40 -6.71 10.12
C SER A 163 -2.90 -6.91 10.33
N LEU A 164 -2.26 -5.95 10.99
CA LEU A 164 -0.87 -6.00 11.40
C LEU A 164 -0.75 -5.89 12.93
N TYR A 165 0.24 -6.54 13.48
CA TYR A 165 0.42 -6.75 14.92
C TYR A 165 1.74 -6.16 15.43
N THR A 166 1.81 -5.94 16.74
CA THR A 166 3.03 -5.46 17.39
C THR A 166 4.20 -6.40 17.12
N GLY A 167 5.35 -5.81 16.82
CA GLY A 167 6.60 -6.50 16.50
C GLY A 167 6.77 -6.87 15.03
N GLU A 168 5.69 -6.88 14.22
CA GLU A 168 5.79 -7.19 12.80
C GLU A 168 6.60 -6.12 12.06
N LEU A 169 7.44 -6.60 11.15
CA LEU A 169 8.07 -5.84 10.08
C LEU A 169 7.09 -5.75 8.91
N PHE A 170 6.80 -4.54 8.45
CA PHE A 170 6.06 -4.25 7.24
C PHE A 170 7.03 -3.79 6.16
N HIS A 171 6.97 -4.43 5.00
CA HIS A 171 7.89 -4.24 3.89
C HIS A 171 7.15 -3.89 2.60
N THR A 172 7.65 -2.86 1.92
CA THR A 172 7.28 -2.47 0.56
C THR A 172 8.46 -2.72 -0.38
N SER A 173 8.22 -3.43 -1.48
CA SER A 173 9.22 -3.60 -2.55
C SER A 173 9.50 -2.28 -3.31
N LYS A 174 10.44 -2.31 -4.27
CA LYS A 174 10.92 -1.12 -5.00
C LYS A 174 9.84 -0.35 -5.76
N ASP A 175 8.82 -1.06 -6.26
CA ASP A 175 7.70 -0.46 -7.00
C ASP A 175 6.40 -0.48 -6.19
N ALA A 176 6.50 -0.69 -4.88
CA ALA A 176 5.35 -0.79 -4.00
C ALA A 176 5.22 0.40 -3.06
N SER A 177 4.00 0.69 -2.67
CA SER A 177 3.70 1.59 -1.56
C SER A 177 2.43 1.13 -0.86
N ALA A 178 2.31 1.46 0.42
CA ALA A 178 1.11 1.15 1.18
C ALA A 178 0.73 2.29 2.11
N GLU A 179 -0.56 2.45 2.33
CA GLU A 179 -1.08 3.26 3.41
C GLU A 179 -1.58 2.34 4.52
N LEU A 180 -1.04 2.53 5.72
CA LEU A 180 -1.44 1.86 6.93
C LEU A 180 -2.34 2.80 7.74
N GLU A 181 -3.46 2.28 8.23
CA GLU A 181 -4.28 2.92 9.24
C GLU A 181 -3.96 2.30 10.59
N LEU A 182 -3.40 3.09 11.50
CA LEU A 182 -3.03 2.64 12.84
C LEU A 182 -4.26 2.58 13.76
N ALA A 183 -4.14 1.85 14.87
CA ALA A 183 -5.21 1.71 15.86
C ALA A 183 -5.61 3.04 16.53
N ASP A 184 -4.75 4.06 16.50
CA ASP A 184 -5.03 5.41 17.00
C ASP A 184 -5.64 6.35 15.94
N ALA A 185 -6.04 5.81 14.78
CA ALA A 185 -6.52 6.53 13.60
C ALA A 185 -5.48 7.39 12.86
N SER A 186 -4.20 7.30 13.21
CA SER A 186 -3.13 7.88 12.40
C SER A 186 -2.96 7.13 11.07
N ARG A 187 -2.54 7.85 10.03
CA ARG A 187 -2.23 7.25 8.72
C ARG A 187 -0.75 7.31 8.44
N VAL A 188 -0.16 6.17 8.08
CA VAL A 188 1.25 6.04 7.74
C VAL A 188 1.37 5.49 6.34
N ARG A 189 1.83 6.32 5.41
CA ARG A 189 2.15 5.90 4.06
C ARG A 189 3.60 5.44 4.01
N VAL A 190 3.79 4.14 3.81
CA VAL A 190 5.09 3.50 3.62
C VAL A 190 5.43 3.56 2.13
N LEU A 191 6.52 4.27 1.78
CA LEU A 191 6.96 4.47 0.40
C LEU A 191 7.71 3.24 -0.11
N SER A 192 8.20 3.30 -1.35
CA SER A 192 8.96 2.20 -1.96
C SER A 192 10.22 1.84 -1.17
N ASP A 193 10.61 0.57 -1.29
CA ASP A 193 11.82 0.00 -0.70
C ASP A 193 12.00 0.33 0.79
N SER A 194 10.92 0.20 1.56
CA SER A 194 10.88 0.62 2.95
C SER A 194 10.61 -0.56 3.88
N MET A 195 11.20 -0.52 5.07
CA MET A 195 11.02 -1.53 6.11
C MET A 195 10.66 -0.83 7.43
N LEU A 196 9.42 -1.01 7.87
CA LEU A 196 8.85 -0.38 9.05
C LEU A 196 8.50 -1.46 10.08
N ARG A 197 9.12 -1.43 11.26
CA ARG A 197 8.69 -2.24 12.40
C ARG A 197 7.56 -1.53 13.14
N LEU A 198 6.46 -2.24 13.35
CA LEU A 198 5.34 -1.75 14.14
C LEU A 198 5.57 -2.05 15.61
N GLY A 199 5.63 -1.02 16.44
CA GLY A 199 5.72 -1.18 17.89
C GLY A 199 4.36 -1.40 18.56
N ALA A 200 4.37 -1.29 19.88
CA ALA A 200 3.12 -1.28 20.65
C ALA A 200 2.35 0.01 20.37
N ILE A 201 1.02 -0.12 20.26
CA ILE A 201 0.10 1.00 20.28
C ILE A 201 -0.78 0.85 21.50
N GLU A 202 -0.56 1.70 22.48
CA GLU A 202 -1.32 1.74 23.72
C GLU A 202 -2.34 2.87 23.63
N LEU A 203 -3.61 2.55 23.84
CA LEU A 203 -4.69 3.52 23.88
C LEU A 203 -5.23 3.56 25.31
N GLY A 204 -5.15 4.74 25.93
CA GLY A 204 -5.66 5.03 27.26
C GLY A 204 -6.92 5.88 27.22
N ALA A 205 -7.43 6.21 28.41
CA ALA A 205 -8.53 7.16 28.57
C ALA A 205 -8.16 8.56 28.03
N ASN A 206 -9.17 9.39 27.73
CA ASN A 206 -9.02 10.78 27.31
C ASN A 206 -8.13 10.98 26.06
N ALA A 207 -8.20 10.04 25.12
CA ALA A 207 -7.37 10.03 23.91
C ALA A 207 -5.85 10.05 24.17
N LYS A 208 -5.41 9.68 25.39
CA LYS A 208 -4.00 9.41 25.66
C LYS A 208 -3.58 8.19 24.87
N ARG A 209 -2.47 8.29 24.15
CA ARG A 209 -1.92 7.16 23.41
C ARG A 209 -0.41 7.12 23.41
N VAL A 210 0.14 5.96 23.18
CA VAL A 210 1.58 5.77 22.94
C VAL A 210 1.74 4.96 21.67
N VAL A 211 2.26 5.59 20.63
CA VAL A 211 2.58 4.97 19.34
C VAL A 211 4.08 5.04 19.13
N ARG A 212 4.69 3.87 18.89
CA ARG A 212 6.10 3.78 18.53
C ARG A 212 6.25 3.00 17.25
N LEU A 213 6.86 3.63 16.25
CA LEU A 213 7.21 3.03 14.98
C LEU A 213 8.73 3.07 14.83
N GLU A 214 9.31 2.07 14.19
CA GLU A 214 10.74 2.04 13.90
C GLU A 214 10.95 1.85 12.40
N LEU A 215 11.44 2.89 11.74
CA LEU A 215 11.80 2.88 10.33
C LEU A 215 13.25 2.42 10.21
N MET A 216 13.45 1.19 9.72
CA MET A 216 14.77 0.60 9.57
C MET A 216 15.48 1.12 8.31
N ARG A 217 14.73 1.26 7.21
CA ARG A 217 15.20 1.85 5.95
C ARG A 217 14.03 2.41 5.14
N GLY A 218 14.34 3.29 4.20
CA GLY A 218 13.37 3.84 3.26
C GLY A 218 12.68 5.08 3.82
N SER A 219 11.39 5.25 3.57
CA SER A 219 10.67 6.49 3.90
C SER A 219 9.21 6.26 4.27
N VAL A 220 8.72 7.07 5.21
CA VAL A 220 7.30 7.11 5.59
C VAL A 220 6.77 8.54 5.56
N GLU A 221 5.55 8.72 5.07
CA GLU A 221 4.78 9.96 5.24
C GLU A 221 3.69 9.69 6.28
N THR A 222 3.68 10.46 7.36
CA THR A 222 2.76 10.26 8.49
C THR A 222 1.81 11.43 8.62
N LEU A 223 0.52 11.13 8.74
CA LEU A 223 -0.50 12.02 9.26
C LEU A 223 -0.92 11.50 10.63
N ALA A 224 -0.34 12.07 11.68
CA ALA A 224 -0.62 11.67 13.06
C ALA A 224 -1.96 12.27 13.52
N ALA A 225 -2.84 11.43 14.07
CA ALA A 225 -4.09 11.89 14.67
C ALA A 225 -3.81 12.88 15.82
N PRO A 226 -4.70 13.82 16.16
CA PRO A 226 -4.54 14.67 17.34
C PRO A 226 -4.55 13.82 18.62
N GLY A 227 -3.68 14.11 19.60
CA GLY A 227 -3.59 13.35 20.86
C GLY A 227 -3.93 14.15 22.09
N GLY A 228 -4.49 13.45 23.09
CA GLY A 228 -4.73 14.00 24.42
C GLY A 228 -3.43 14.28 25.17
N ASP A 229 -3.52 14.91 26.33
CA ASP A 229 -2.34 15.23 27.14
C ASP A 229 -1.54 13.97 27.52
N GLY A 230 -0.21 14.09 27.41
CA GLY A 230 0.71 12.98 27.65
C GLY A 230 0.70 11.91 26.56
N SER A 231 0.11 12.19 25.39
CA SER A 231 0.24 11.30 24.22
C SER A 231 1.66 11.35 23.65
N VAL A 232 2.15 10.20 23.21
CA VAL A 232 3.44 10.03 22.55
C VAL A 232 3.20 9.41 21.19
N PHE A 233 3.72 10.03 20.14
CA PHE A 233 3.82 9.42 18.82
C PHE A 233 5.24 9.61 18.34
N GLU A 234 5.96 8.51 18.17
CA GLU A 234 7.37 8.51 17.79
C GLU A 234 7.60 7.65 16.55
N VAL A 235 8.35 8.21 15.59
CA VAL A 235 9.00 7.44 14.52
C VAL A 235 10.49 7.45 14.80
N ARG A 236 11.03 6.26 15.08
CA ARG A 236 12.44 6.05 15.37
C ARG A 236 13.16 5.57 14.13
N THR A 237 14.34 6.09 13.89
CA THR A 237 15.31 5.53 12.97
C THR A 237 16.54 5.10 13.77
N ARG A 238 17.57 4.59 13.09
CA ARG A 238 18.83 4.22 13.76
C ARG A 238 19.48 5.39 14.51
N GLY A 239 19.42 6.61 13.95
CA GLY A 239 20.13 7.77 14.45
C GLY A 239 19.25 8.85 15.09
N ALA A 240 17.93 8.75 14.97
CA ALA A 240 17.04 9.84 15.36
C ALA A 240 15.66 9.36 15.84
N VAL A 241 14.99 10.22 16.60
CA VAL A 241 13.61 10.06 17.04
C VAL A 241 12.81 11.29 16.65
N ALA A 242 11.79 11.10 15.81
CA ALA A 242 10.82 12.14 15.48
C ALA A 242 9.58 11.99 16.38
N GLY A 243 9.43 12.89 17.35
CA GLY A 243 8.32 12.94 18.29
C GLY A 243 7.28 13.99 17.91
N VAL A 244 6.00 13.62 17.87
CA VAL A 244 4.94 14.51 17.38
C VAL A 244 3.73 14.61 18.29
N ARG A 245 3.07 15.78 18.21
CA ARG A 245 1.77 16.06 18.81
C ARG A 245 0.80 16.58 17.75
N GLY A 246 0.34 15.68 16.87
CA GLY A 246 -0.67 15.95 15.83
C GLY A 246 -0.14 16.75 14.64
N THR A 247 0.57 16.08 13.73
CA THR A 247 1.27 16.72 12.60
C THR A 247 1.22 15.91 11.32
N GLN A 248 1.53 16.57 10.21
CA GLN A 248 1.85 15.92 8.95
C GLN A 248 3.36 16.07 8.69
N PHE A 249 4.06 14.96 8.55
CA PHE A 249 5.51 14.95 8.39
C PHE A 249 6.00 13.74 7.61
N ARG A 250 7.23 13.81 7.11
CA ARG A 250 7.92 12.71 6.42
C ARG A 250 9.19 12.39 7.18
N VAL A 251 9.52 11.10 7.25
CA VAL A 251 10.79 10.63 7.80
C VAL A 251 11.43 9.69 6.80
N SER A 252 12.71 9.92 6.49
CA SER A 252 13.52 8.99 5.70
C SER A 252 14.70 8.48 6.52
N ALA A 253 14.93 7.17 6.45
CA ALA A 253 16.10 6.49 7.00
C ALA A 253 17.03 6.13 5.85
N GLN A 254 18.21 6.75 5.83
CA GLN A 254 19.22 6.59 4.79
C GLN A 254 20.11 5.37 5.08
N GLU A 255 20.66 4.75 4.03
CA GLU A 255 21.49 3.55 4.17
C GLU A 255 22.79 3.78 4.96
N ASP A 256 23.31 5.01 4.92
CA ASP A 256 24.47 5.44 5.70
C ASP A 256 24.18 5.55 7.22
N GLY A 257 22.92 5.35 7.63
CA GLY A 257 22.45 5.52 9.01
C GLY A 257 21.97 6.93 9.33
N GLY A 258 22.02 7.85 8.36
CA GLY A 258 21.47 9.18 8.47
C GLY A 258 19.95 9.17 8.47
N SER A 259 19.34 10.27 8.89
CA SER A 259 17.89 10.43 8.92
C SER A 259 17.51 11.84 8.52
N ARG A 260 16.41 11.99 7.79
CA ARG A 260 15.84 13.30 7.48
C ARG A 260 14.39 13.34 7.90
N LEU A 261 13.98 14.52 8.35
CA LEU A 261 12.64 14.85 8.75
C LEU A 261 12.18 16.06 7.92
N GLU A 262 10.99 15.98 7.35
CA GLU A 262 10.28 17.10 6.74
C GLU A 262 8.95 17.31 7.46
N THR A 263 8.77 18.44 8.14
CA THR A 263 7.49 18.79 8.76
C THR A 263 6.67 19.60 7.77
N LEU A 264 5.53 19.07 7.32
CA LEU A 264 4.63 19.78 6.41
C LEU A 264 3.68 20.69 7.19
N GLU A 265 3.11 20.17 8.27
CA GLU A 265 2.17 20.91 9.13
C GLU A 265 2.42 20.61 10.61
N GLY A 266 2.24 21.64 11.44
CA GLY A 266 2.45 21.56 12.88
C GLY A 266 3.93 21.67 13.26
N LYS A 267 4.39 20.85 14.20
CA LYS A 267 5.77 20.85 14.69
C LYS A 267 6.21 19.49 15.20
N VAL A 268 7.46 19.14 14.92
CA VAL A 268 8.03 17.85 15.27
C VAL A 268 9.33 18.07 16.03
N ALA A 269 9.47 17.40 17.18
CA ALA A 269 10.74 17.33 17.89
C ALA A 269 11.61 16.26 17.22
N LEU A 270 12.79 16.64 16.75
CA LEU A 270 13.78 15.73 16.20
C LEU A 270 14.94 15.59 17.18
N GLY A 271 14.97 14.46 17.87
CA GLY A 271 16.03 14.11 18.82
C GLY A 271 17.08 13.19 18.18
N ALA A 272 18.33 13.37 18.60
CA ALA A 272 19.43 12.44 18.40
C ALA A 272 20.26 12.36 19.71
N GLU A 273 21.25 11.48 19.79
CA GLU A 273 22.07 11.32 21.00
C GLU A 273 22.72 12.63 21.46
N LYS A 274 23.11 13.49 20.52
CA LYS A 274 23.85 14.74 20.78
C LYS A 274 22.98 16.00 20.80
N GLY A 275 21.66 15.86 20.92
CA GLY A 275 20.76 17.01 21.08
C GLY A 275 19.41 16.82 20.40
N GLU A 276 18.57 17.83 20.55
CA GLU A 276 17.22 17.86 20.02
C GLU A 276 16.97 19.22 19.36
N VAL A 277 16.17 19.22 18.29
CA VAL A 277 15.73 20.45 17.64
C VAL A 277 14.24 20.38 17.32
N GLU A 278 13.54 21.50 17.47
CA GLU A 278 12.14 21.63 17.03
C GLU A 278 12.10 22.00 15.55
N VAL A 279 11.41 21.21 14.74
CA VAL A 279 11.24 21.41 13.29
C VAL A 279 9.80 21.83 13.02
N ALA A 280 9.59 23.11 12.73
CA ALA A 280 8.26 23.66 12.48
C ALA A 280 7.74 23.34 11.06
N GLY A 281 6.43 23.55 10.86
CA GLY A 281 5.77 23.37 9.57
C GLY A 281 6.46 24.15 8.45
N GLY A 282 6.70 23.48 7.32
CA GLY A 282 7.46 23.99 6.19
C GLY A 282 8.97 23.96 6.38
N GLN A 283 9.50 23.24 7.37
CA GLN A 283 10.93 23.05 7.57
C GLN A 283 11.35 21.58 7.51
N GLY A 284 12.62 21.35 7.24
CA GLY A 284 13.26 20.05 7.38
C GLY A 284 14.57 20.13 8.19
N SER A 285 14.96 19.00 8.77
CA SER A 285 16.25 18.82 9.44
C SER A 285 16.81 17.42 9.18
N ARG A 286 18.13 17.30 9.22
CA ARG A 286 18.88 16.05 9.00
C ARG A 286 19.69 15.71 10.23
N VAL A 287 19.79 14.42 10.51
CA VAL A 287 20.71 13.84 11.49
C VAL A 287 21.68 12.94 10.72
N LEU A 288 22.96 13.26 10.76
CA LEU A 288 24.01 12.36 10.28
C LEU A 288 24.35 11.32 11.37
N PRO A 289 24.90 10.14 11.03
CA PRO A 289 25.24 9.11 12.01
C PRO A 289 26.11 9.65 13.15
N GLY A 290 25.62 9.53 14.39
CA GLY A 290 26.33 9.98 15.59
C GLY A 290 26.50 11.50 15.72
N ALA A 291 25.79 12.31 14.93
CA ALA A 291 25.79 13.77 15.00
C ALA A 291 24.55 14.30 15.74
N ALA A 292 24.59 15.58 16.12
CA ALA A 292 23.40 16.30 16.55
C ALA A 292 22.52 16.63 15.33
N PRO A 293 21.21 16.90 15.52
CA PRO A 293 20.35 17.38 14.44
C PRO A 293 20.87 18.71 13.88
N GLU A 294 20.87 18.83 12.55
CA GLU A 294 21.17 20.08 11.88
C GLU A 294 20.09 21.14 12.18
N PRO A 295 20.43 22.44 12.18
CA PRO A 295 19.42 23.49 12.31
C PRO A 295 18.32 23.34 11.26
N PRO A 296 17.03 23.55 11.61
CA PRO A 296 15.93 23.41 10.68
C PRO A 296 16.02 24.46 9.58
N ARG A 297 15.67 24.07 8.36
CA ARG A 297 15.71 24.95 7.19
C ARG A 297 14.42 24.87 6.38
N PRO A 298 14.04 25.93 5.67
CA PRO A 298 12.82 25.93 4.88
C PRO A 298 12.81 24.86 3.79
N LEU A 299 11.67 24.18 3.63
CA LEU A 299 11.40 23.28 2.51
C LEU A 299 11.13 24.09 1.24
N LEU A 300 11.46 23.49 0.08
CA LEU A 300 11.20 24.10 -1.22
C LEU A 300 9.70 24.28 -1.45
N ALA A 301 9.33 25.42 -2.06
CA ALA A 301 7.96 25.75 -2.40
C ALA A 301 7.38 24.80 -3.48
N ALA A 302 6.05 24.72 -3.54
CA ALA A 302 5.36 23.85 -4.49
C ALA A 302 5.61 24.28 -5.96
N PRO A 303 5.92 23.34 -6.87
CA PRO A 303 6.05 23.62 -8.29
C PRO A 303 4.71 24.07 -8.88
N LEU A 304 4.76 25.04 -9.78
CA LEU A 304 3.62 25.41 -10.61
C LEU A 304 3.59 24.49 -11.84
N LEU A 305 2.48 23.79 -12.05
CA LEU A 305 2.32 22.88 -13.18
C LEU A 305 1.89 23.64 -14.45
N ASN A 306 2.59 23.38 -15.56
CA ASN A 306 2.24 23.90 -16.87
C ASN A 306 1.06 23.11 -17.44
N GLY A 307 1.22 21.79 -17.57
CA GLY A 307 0.18 20.88 -18.05
C GLY A 307 0.61 19.41 -18.07
N PRO A 308 -0.33 18.51 -18.40
CA PRO A 308 -1.74 18.75 -18.65
C PRO A 308 -2.53 19.00 -17.36
N ARG A 309 -3.46 19.95 -17.40
CA ARG A 309 -4.37 20.26 -16.26
C ARG A 309 -5.68 19.46 -16.29
N GLY A 310 -5.81 18.59 -17.28
CA GLY A 310 -7.03 17.89 -17.69
C GLY A 310 -6.87 17.32 -19.10
N GLY A 311 -7.83 16.52 -19.54
CA GLY A 311 -7.92 16.04 -20.93
C GLY A 311 -7.91 14.52 -21.07
N SER A 312 -8.32 14.06 -22.24
CA SER A 312 -8.25 12.65 -22.66
C SER A 312 -7.27 12.52 -23.82
N PHE A 313 -6.39 11.52 -23.72
CA PHE A 313 -5.29 11.32 -24.65
C PHE A 313 -5.28 9.87 -25.13
N THR A 314 -4.93 9.65 -26.40
CA THR A 314 -4.66 8.30 -26.96
C THR A 314 -3.19 7.92 -26.83
N THR A 315 -2.33 8.87 -26.49
CA THR A 315 -0.91 8.66 -26.23
C THR A 315 -0.54 9.34 -24.92
N ALA A 316 0.31 8.69 -24.12
CA ALA A 316 0.76 9.19 -22.83
C ALA A 316 1.26 10.65 -22.93
N PRO A 317 0.63 11.62 -22.24
CA PRO A 317 1.05 13.01 -22.33
C PRO A 317 2.39 13.22 -21.63
N LYS A 318 3.13 14.21 -22.09
CA LYS A 318 4.27 14.76 -21.36
C LYS A 318 3.74 15.67 -20.25
N LEU A 319 4.25 15.47 -19.04
CA LEU A 319 3.95 16.33 -17.88
C LEU A 319 5.01 17.42 -17.80
N GLU A 320 4.61 18.67 -17.59
CA GLU A 320 5.52 19.82 -17.58
C GLU A 320 5.20 20.79 -16.43
N TRP A 321 6.24 21.38 -15.85
CA TRP A 321 6.13 22.33 -14.73
C TRP A 321 7.20 23.43 -14.82
N PHE A 322 7.10 24.43 -13.96
CA PHE A 322 8.10 25.49 -13.86
C PHE A 322 9.22 25.12 -12.87
N THR A 323 10.43 25.64 -13.11
CA THR A 323 11.56 25.48 -12.21
C THR A 323 11.25 26.05 -10.82
N VAL A 324 11.58 25.28 -9.77
CA VAL A 324 11.59 25.74 -8.39
C VAL A 324 13.02 26.12 -8.01
N PRO A 325 13.30 27.35 -7.56
CA PRO A 325 14.62 27.75 -7.10
C PRO A 325 15.14 26.81 -6.00
N GLY A 326 16.38 26.34 -6.14
CA GLY A 326 17.01 25.41 -5.20
C GLY A 326 16.73 23.92 -5.46
N ALA A 327 15.76 23.58 -6.31
CA ALA A 327 15.51 22.19 -6.70
C ALA A 327 16.67 21.65 -7.55
N LYS A 328 17.13 20.44 -7.21
CA LYS A 328 18.09 19.65 -7.98
C LYS A 328 17.41 18.58 -8.81
N THR A 329 16.39 17.96 -8.24
CA THR A 329 15.56 16.94 -8.91
C THR A 329 14.10 17.17 -8.56
N TYR A 330 13.22 16.43 -9.24
CA TYR A 330 11.79 16.44 -9.02
C TYR A 330 11.27 15.03 -8.90
N ARG A 331 10.50 14.80 -7.83
CA ARG A 331 9.74 13.58 -7.65
C ARG A 331 8.37 13.74 -8.29
N VAL A 332 8.07 12.92 -9.28
CA VAL A 332 6.79 12.89 -10.00
C VAL A 332 5.98 11.72 -9.47
N GLU A 333 4.78 11.98 -8.96
CA GLU A 333 3.87 10.95 -8.48
C GLU A 333 2.65 10.85 -9.37
N LEU A 334 2.33 9.62 -9.82
CA LEU A 334 1.10 9.27 -10.53
C LEU A 334 0.23 8.39 -9.63
N GLY A 335 -0.96 8.85 -9.27
CA GLY A 335 -1.91 8.13 -8.41
C GLY A 335 -3.17 7.69 -9.16
N ARG A 336 -3.79 6.60 -8.70
CA ARG A 336 -5.13 6.18 -9.17
C ARG A 336 -6.25 6.96 -8.48
N THR A 337 -5.96 7.58 -7.35
CA THR A 337 -6.88 8.40 -6.58
C THR A 337 -6.29 9.79 -6.36
N ALA A 338 -7.16 10.80 -6.23
CA ALA A 338 -6.73 12.18 -6.03
C ALA A 338 -6.03 12.41 -4.67
N ASP A 339 -6.30 11.56 -3.68
CA ASP A 339 -5.67 11.61 -2.37
C ASP A 339 -4.32 10.86 -2.32
N PHE A 340 -3.90 10.22 -3.43
CA PHE A 340 -2.69 9.41 -3.52
C PHE A 340 -2.63 8.29 -2.45
N ALA A 341 -3.79 7.79 -2.01
CA ALA A 341 -3.86 6.69 -1.05
C ALA A 341 -3.52 5.34 -1.69
N ALA A 342 -3.88 5.12 -2.97
CA ALA A 342 -3.70 3.85 -3.66
C ALA A 342 -3.18 4.00 -5.09
N GLY A 343 -2.48 2.97 -5.57
CA GLY A 343 -2.01 2.89 -6.96
C GLY A 343 -1.02 4.00 -7.32
N VAL A 344 -0.18 4.41 -6.36
CA VAL A 344 0.79 5.49 -6.60
C VAL A 344 2.10 4.92 -7.14
N ARG A 345 2.55 5.50 -8.25
CA ARG A 345 3.86 5.29 -8.84
C ARG A 345 4.68 6.55 -8.68
N THR A 346 5.95 6.39 -8.32
CA THR A 346 6.86 7.48 -8.03
C THR A 346 8.04 7.40 -8.97
N PHE A 347 8.38 8.53 -9.59
CA PHE A 347 9.47 8.67 -10.54
C PHE A 347 10.32 9.88 -10.16
N GLU A 348 11.57 9.88 -10.61
CA GLU A 348 12.47 11.02 -10.47
C GLU A 348 12.72 11.64 -11.85
N SER A 349 12.79 12.97 -11.91
CA SER A 349 13.16 13.73 -13.09
C SER A 349 14.20 14.79 -12.73
N GLN A 350 15.22 14.94 -13.57
CA GLN A 350 16.20 16.03 -13.47
C GLN A 350 15.78 17.26 -14.29
N ALA A 351 14.76 17.12 -15.14
CA ALA A 351 14.23 18.18 -15.98
C ALA A 351 12.88 18.67 -15.44
N GLN A 352 12.36 19.74 -16.02
CA GLN A 352 11.03 20.31 -15.71
C GLN A 352 9.90 19.58 -16.46
N GLU A 353 10.16 18.33 -16.81
CA GLU A 353 9.29 17.49 -17.60
C GLU A 353 9.40 16.02 -17.22
N PHE A 354 8.36 15.26 -17.54
CA PHE A 354 8.35 13.81 -17.42
C PHE A 354 7.49 13.17 -18.51
N ALA A 355 8.06 12.21 -19.24
CA ALA A 355 7.33 11.39 -20.19
C ALA A 355 6.63 10.26 -19.44
N VAL A 356 5.30 10.28 -19.43
CA VAL A 356 4.50 9.23 -18.79
C VAL A 356 4.76 7.88 -19.50
N PRO A 357 5.10 6.81 -18.75
CA PRO A 357 5.35 5.50 -19.36
C PRO A 357 4.15 4.97 -20.17
N ALA A 358 4.44 4.29 -21.28
CA ALA A 358 3.42 3.58 -22.05
C ALA A 358 2.78 2.44 -21.23
N GLY A 359 1.58 2.00 -21.63
CA GLY A 359 0.84 0.93 -20.95
C GLY A 359 0.04 1.40 -19.73
N LEU A 360 -0.05 2.71 -19.49
CA LEU A 360 -0.99 3.26 -18.53
C LEU A 360 -2.32 3.53 -19.22
N ALA A 361 -3.43 3.08 -18.60
CA ALA A 361 -4.78 3.28 -19.11
C ALA A 361 -5.72 3.86 -18.05
N GLY A 362 -6.74 4.56 -18.52
CA GLY A 362 -7.77 5.21 -17.72
C GLY A 362 -7.28 6.50 -17.05
N LYS A 363 -7.99 6.90 -16.00
CA LYS A 363 -7.73 8.15 -15.28
C LYS A 363 -6.53 8.03 -14.34
N TRP A 364 -5.68 9.05 -14.37
CA TRP A 364 -4.53 9.22 -13.49
C TRP A 364 -4.52 10.63 -12.91
N PHE A 365 -4.15 10.73 -11.63
CA PHE A 365 -3.88 11.97 -10.94
C PHE A 365 -2.37 12.12 -10.83
N TRP A 366 -1.87 13.35 -10.93
CA TRP A 366 -0.42 13.59 -10.86
C TRP A 366 -0.08 14.83 -10.05
N ARG A 367 1.07 14.78 -9.40
CA ARG A 367 1.70 15.87 -8.66
C ARG A 367 3.21 15.80 -8.77
N VAL A 368 3.86 16.93 -8.55
CA VAL A 368 5.32 17.06 -8.58
C VAL A 368 5.79 17.63 -7.26
N LEU A 369 6.87 17.07 -6.71
CA LEU A 369 7.53 17.55 -5.51
C LEU A 369 8.99 17.91 -5.87
N PRO A 370 9.47 19.12 -5.53
CA PRO A 370 10.85 19.49 -5.77
C PRO A 370 11.74 18.88 -4.69
N VAL A 371 12.96 18.52 -5.07
CA VAL A 371 13.94 17.89 -4.19
C VAL A 371 15.21 18.73 -4.19
N ASP A 372 15.69 19.12 -3.01
CA ASP A 372 16.89 19.97 -2.88
C ASP A 372 18.20 19.17 -2.99
N ALA A 373 19.34 19.84 -2.83
CA ALA A 373 20.66 19.21 -2.96
C ALA A 373 21.02 18.21 -1.85
N ASP A 374 20.42 18.32 -0.68
CA ASP A 374 20.54 17.33 0.40
C ASP A 374 19.37 16.32 0.37
N GLY A 375 18.56 16.40 -0.69
CA GLY A 375 17.45 15.54 -1.02
C GLY A 375 16.18 15.75 -0.19
N PHE A 376 16.03 16.88 0.52
CA PHE A 376 14.78 17.18 1.21
C PHE A 376 13.66 17.36 0.19
N ILE A 377 12.51 16.77 0.48
CA ILE A 377 11.35 16.82 -0.42
C ILE A 377 10.47 18.00 -0.02
N GLY A 378 10.30 18.94 -0.94
CA GLY A 378 9.48 20.13 -0.78
C GLY A 378 7.97 19.88 -0.76
N PHE A 379 7.22 20.97 -0.85
CA PHE A 379 5.76 20.91 -0.93
C PHE A 379 5.30 20.32 -2.27
N PRO A 380 4.23 19.51 -2.27
CA PRO A 380 3.66 19.01 -3.51
C PRO A 380 2.96 20.13 -4.28
N SER A 381 3.02 20.04 -5.61
CA SER A 381 2.21 20.86 -6.51
C SER A 381 0.71 20.68 -6.25
N LYS A 382 -0.11 21.55 -6.84
CA LYS A 382 -1.53 21.23 -7.06
C LYS A 382 -1.64 19.91 -7.82
N ILE A 383 -2.74 19.20 -7.57
CA ILE A 383 -3.02 17.93 -8.22
C ILE A 383 -3.83 18.18 -9.48
N PHE A 384 -3.35 17.64 -10.60
CA PHE A 384 -4.11 17.60 -11.84
C PHE A 384 -4.36 16.15 -12.25
N ALA A 385 -5.19 15.96 -13.27
CA ALA A 385 -5.52 14.65 -13.78
C ALA A 385 -5.50 14.63 -15.31
N PHE A 386 -5.31 13.45 -15.87
CA PHE A 386 -5.51 13.17 -17.28
C PHE A 386 -6.12 11.77 -17.43
N ASP A 387 -6.69 11.49 -18.59
CA ASP A 387 -7.28 10.20 -18.94
C ASP A 387 -6.58 9.63 -20.17
N LEU A 388 -6.13 8.38 -20.08
CA LEU A 388 -5.56 7.64 -21.21
C LEU A 388 -6.58 6.65 -21.75
N ARG A 389 -7.04 6.89 -22.98
CA ARG A 389 -7.96 6.02 -23.69
C ARG A 389 -7.16 5.14 -24.67
N PRO A 390 -7.53 3.85 -24.77
CA PRO A 390 -6.93 2.96 -25.76
C PRO A 390 -7.20 3.42 -27.20
#